data_AF-A0A7X9EAC8-F1
#
_entry.id   AF-A0A7X9EAC8-F1
#
_cell.length_a   1.000
_cell.length_b   1.000
_cell.length_c   1.000
_cell.angle_alpha   90.00
_cell.angle_beta   90.00
_cell.angle_gamma   90.00
#
_symmetry.space_group_name_H-M   'P 1'
#
loop_
_entity.id
_entity.type
_entity.pdbx_description
1 polymer ?
#
loop_
_entity_poly.entity_id
_entity_poly.type
_entity_poly.pdbx_seq_one_letter_code
_entity_poly.pdbx_strand_id
1 'polypeptide(L)'
;MKTLTYKFRKNMSIECHRAKKRWQLYLMLVIPFSLVLIFSYMPMFGIQIAFRDFKAARGIWGSDWVGLLHFKTFFKSFYFNRVVTNTLIISLYSLMANFPLQIIFALLLNIVTKEKFKKIVQTITYMPHFISTVVIVGILFQFFNNVTGVY
;
A
#
# COMPACT_ATOMS: atom_id res chain seq x y z
N MET A 1 -26.13 -36.15 -22.01
CA MET A 1 -26.27 -35.31 -20.80
C MET A 1 -25.73 -35.96 -19.52
N LYS A 2 -25.93 -37.27 -19.26
CA LYS A 2 -25.46 -37.97 -18.03
C LYS A 2 -23.93 -38.21 -17.93
N THR A 3 -23.21 -38.19 -19.05
CA THR A 3 -21.75 -38.43 -19.09
C THR A 3 -20.92 -37.23 -18.64
N LEU A 4 -21.42 -35.99 -18.83
CA LEU A 4 -20.75 -34.77 -18.39
C LEU A 4 -20.79 -34.62 -16.86
N THR A 5 -21.93 -34.93 -16.23
CA THR A 5 -22.09 -34.90 -14.77
C THR A 5 -21.26 -35.96 -14.06
N TYR A 6 -21.08 -37.15 -14.65
CA TYR A 6 -20.24 -38.20 -14.07
C TYR A 6 -18.76 -37.82 -14.07
N LYS A 7 -18.28 -37.22 -15.17
CA LYS A 7 -16.89 -36.73 -15.29
C LYS A 7 -16.62 -35.56 -14.33
N PHE A 8 -17.59 -34.67 -14.15
CA PHE A 8 -17.50 -33.54 -13.20
C PHE A 8 -17.44 -34.02 -11.74
N ARG A 9 -18.29 -34.97 -11.36
CA ARG A 9 -18.30 -35.56 -10.01
C ARG A 9 -17.02 -36.35 -9.70
N LYS A 10 -16.47 -37.05 -10.70
CA LYS A 10 -15.20 -37.77 -10.59
C LYS A 10 -14.01 -36.82 -10.43
N ASN A 11 -13.93 -35.73 -11.19
CA ASN A 11 -12.87 -34.73 -11.02
C ASN A 11 -12.93 -34.04 -9.65
N MET A 12 -14.11 -33.65 -9.18
CA MET A 12 -14.30 -33.04 -7.84
C MET A 12 -13.79 -33.94 -6.70
N SER A 13 -14.02 -35.25 -6.82
CA SER A 13 -13.57 -36.23 -5.84
C SER A 13 -12.04 -36.39 -5.80
N ILE A 14 -11.37 -36.25 -6.94
CA ILE A 14 -9.91 -36.37 -7.04
C ILE A 14 -9.23 -35.11 -6.49
N GLU A 15 -9.79 -33.93 -6.74
CA GLU A 15 -9.30 -32.67 -6.16
C GLU A 15 -9.43 -32.65 -4.64
N CYS A 16 -10.55 -33.14 -4.09
CA CYS A 16 -10.75 -33.19 -2.65
C CYS A 16 -9.76 -34.14 -1.95
N HIS A 17 -9.41 -35.26 -2.61
CA HIS A 17 -8.37 -36.18 -2.13
C HIS A 17 -6.96 -35.56 -2.20
N ARG A 18 -6.64 -34.82 -3.28
CA ARG A 18 -5.39 -34.06 -3.39
C ARG A 18 -5.28 -32.93 -2.36
N ALA A 19 -6.36 -32.23 -2.08
CA ALA A 19 -6.43 -31.17 -1.07
C ALA A 19 -6.21 -31.75 0.35
N LYS A 20 -6.82 -32.90 0.66
CA LYS A 20 -6.60 -33.60 1.94
C LYS A 20 -5.16 -34.08 2.10
N LYS A 21 -4.51 -34.54 1.03
CA LYS A 21 -3.08 -34.91 1.04
C LYS A 21 -2.14 -33.71 1.25
N ARG A 22 -2.57 -32.50 0.90
CA ARG A 22 -1.82 -31.23 1.04
C ARG A 22 -2.34 -30.32 2.16
N TRP A 23 -3.03 -30.88 3.16
CA TRP A 23 -3.65 -30.12 4.26
C TRP A 23 -2.67 -29.19 5.00
N GLN A 24 -1.39 -29.59 5.10
CA GLN A 24 -0.32 -28.78 5.70
C GLN A 24 -0.12 -27.45 4.96
N LEU A 25 -0.18 -27.43 3.63
CA LEU A 25 -0.06 -26.21 2.83
C LEU A 25 -1.26 -25.27 3.07
N TYR A 26 -2.47 -25.84 3.18
CA TYR A 26 -3.66 -25.07 3.50
C TYR A 26 -3.61 -24.50 4.91
N LEU A 27 -3.10 -25.23 5.90
CA LEU A 27 -2.90 -24.70 7.25
C LEU A 27 -1.88 -23.57 7.32
N MET A 28 -0.75 -23.70 6.61
CA MET A 28 0.24 -22.63 6.51
C MET A 28 -0.32 -21.38 5.81
N LEU A 29 -1.27 -21.56 4.88
CA LEU A 29 -1.94 -20.46 4.18
C LEU A 29 -3.07 -19.83 5.02
N VAL A 30 -3.75 -20.60 5.87
CA VAL A 30 -4.85 -20.09 6.71
C VAL A 30 -4.37 -18.95 7.60
N ILE A 31 -3.19 -19.05 8.22
CA ILE A 31 -2.67 -18.02 9.13
C ILE A 31 -2.52 -16.64 8.43
N PRO A 32 -1.70 -16.48 7.36
CA PRO A 32 -1.58 -15.19 6.68
C PRO A 32 -2.89 -14.73 6.04
N PHE A 33 -3.69 -15.67 5.51
CA PHE A 33 -4.98 -15.32 4.90
C PHE A 33 -5.97 -14.77 5.93
N SER A 34 -6.06 -15.39 7.11
CA SER A 34 -6.89 -14.91 8.22
C SER A 34 -6.41 -13.54 8.71
N LEU A 35 -5.10 -13.30 8.78
CA LEU A 35 -4.56 -11.98 9.14
C LEU A 35 -4.99 -10.92 8.12
N VAL A 36 -4.90 -11.20 6.82
CA VAL A 36 -5.37 -10.27 5.77
C VAL A 36 -6.87 -10.02 5.87
N LEU A 37 -7.68 -11.05 6.15
CA LEU A 37 -9.12 -10.89 6.33
C LEU A 37 -9.46 -9.98 7.52
N ILE A 38 -8.79 -10.19 8.66
CA ILE A 38 -9.08 -9.44 9.88
C ILE A 38 -8.51 -8.02 9.80
N PHE A 39 -7.28 -7.83 9.32
CA PHE A 39 -6.62 -6.53 9.35
C PHE A 39 -6.80 -5.69 8.09
N SER A 40 -7.12 -6.29 6.93
CA SER A 40 -7.33 -5.54 5.68
C SER A 40 -8.80 -5.51 5.27
N TYR A 41 -9.53 -6.63 5.33
CA TYR A 41 -10.94 -6.66 4.90
C TYR A 41 -11.91 -6.17 5.98
N MET A 42 -11.66 -6.46 7.27
CA MET A 42 -12.55 -5.97 8.33
C MET A 42 -12.60 -4.43 8.39
N PRO A 43 -11.48 -3.68 8.30
CA PRO A 43 -11.55 -2.22 8.27
C PRO A 43 -12.26 -1.64 7.04
N MET A 44 -12.33 -2.39 5.93
CA MET A 44 -13.08 -1.95 4.74
C MET A 44 -14.59 -1.83 5.00
N PHE A 45 -15.15 -2.49 6.02
CA PHE A 45 -16.53 -2.21 6.44
C PHE A 45 -16.72 -0.76 6.91
N GLY A 46 -15.66 -0.09 7.36
CA GLY A 46 -15.65 1.32 7.72
C GLY A 46 -15.86 2.27 6.53
N ILE A 47 -15.72 1.82 5.29
CA ILE A 47 -15.96 2.63 4.09
C ILE A 47 -17.41 3.14 4.03
N GLN A 48 -18.34 2.46 4.70
CA GLN A 48 -19.73 2.89 4.84
C GLN A 48 -19.88 4.28 5.49
N ILE A 49 -18.88 4.73 6.27
CA ILE A 49 -18.84 6.07 6.88
C ILE A 49 -18.88 7.16 5.80
N ALA A 50 -18.31 6.93 4.61
CA ALA A 50 -18.34 7.91 3.53
C ALA A 50 -19.77 8.18 2.99
N PHE A 51 -20.73 7.30 3.29
CA PHE A 51 -22.12 7.40 2.85
C PHE A 51 -23.10 7.78 3.98
N ARG A 52 -22.60 7.97 5.21
CA ARG A 52 -23.40 8.27 6.40
C ARG A 52 -22.92 9.58 7.02
N ASP A 53 -23.84 10.36 7.61
CA ASP A 53 -23.50 11.53 8.40
C ASP A 53 -22.98 11.07 9.77
N PHE A 54 -21.74 10.59 9.77
CA PHE A 54 -21.12 9.94 10.92
C PHE A 54 -20.92 10.92 12.07
N LYS A 55 -21.63 10.67 13.17
CA LYS A 55 -21.40 11.34 14.45
C LYS A 55 -20.77 10.34 15.39
N ALA A 56 -19.58 10.64 15.93
CA ALA A 56 -18.85 9.76 16.84
C ALA A 56 -19.72 9.30 18.03
N ALA A 57 -20.62 10.16 18.51
CA ALA A 57 -21.58 9.86 19.59
C ALA A 57 -22.65 8.81 19.21
N ARG A 58 -23.02 8.66 17.94
CA ARG A 58 -24.07 7.72 17.46
C ARG A 58 -23.49 6.43 16.84
N GLY A 59 -22.17 6.32 16.77
CA GLY A 59 -21.48 5.18 16.15
C GLY A 59 -21.72 5.03 14.64
N ILE A 60 -21.12 4.01 14.04
CA ILE A 60 -21.18 3.76 12.59
C ILE A 60 -22.59 3.32 12.14
N TRP A 61 -23.28 2.56 12.99
CA TRP A 61 -24.58 1.94 12.68
C TRP A 61 -25.79 2.83 13.04
N GLY A 62 -25.62 3.80 13.96
CA GLY A 62 -26.68 4.73 14.38
C GLY A 62 -26.68 6.08 13.64
N SER A 63 -25.77 6.25 12.67
CA SER A 63 -25.65 7.47 11.88
C SER A 63 -26.50 7.40 10.60
N ASP A 64 -27.21 8.49 10.31
CA ASP A 64 -28.17 8.61 9.20
C ASP A 64 -27.48 8.42 7.84
N TRP A 65 -28.12 7.68 6.94
CA TRP A 65 -27.59 7.45 5.60
C TRP A 65 -27.84 8.66 4.70
N VAL A 66 -26.77 9.36 4.31
CA VAL A 66 -26.82 10.58 3.49
C VAL A 66 -26.38 10.36 2.04
N GLY A 67 -26.05 9.12 1.67
CA GLY A 67 -25.69 8.73 0.31
C GLY A 67 -24.45 9.47 -0.19
N LEU A 68 -24.56 10.17 -1.31
CA LEU A 68 -23.42 10.84 -1.98
C LEU A 68 -23.19 12.29 -1.54
N LEU A 69 -23.79 12.73 -0.43
CA LEU A 69 -23.68 14.13 0.02
C LEU A 69 -22.21 14.54 0.25
N HIS A 70 -21.44 13.75 0.99
CA HIS A 70 -20.03 14.06 1.26
C HIS A 70 -19.17 14.12 0.00
N PHE A 71 -19.43 13.23 -0.96
CA PHE A 71 -18.77 13.25 -2.27
C PHE A 71 -19.10 14.53 -3.03
N LYS A 72 -20.37 14.92 -3.13
CA LYS A 72 -20.78 16.16 -3.80
C LYS A 72 -20.14 17.39 -3.15
N THR A 73 -20.09 17.45 -1.82
CA THR A 73 -19.44 18.53 -1.07
C THR A 73 -17.94 18.56 -1.34
N PHE A 74 -17.28 17.40 -1.38
CA PHE A 74 -15.86 17.29 -1.69
C PHE A 74 -15.55 17.77 -3.12
N PHE A 75 -16.27 17.29 -4.14
CA PHE A 75 -16.07 17.69 -5.54
C PHE A 75 -16.36 19.17 -5.80
N LYS A 76 -17.29 19.78 -5.03
CA LYS A 76 -17.60 21.22 -5.13
C LYS A 76 -16.67 22.11 -4.30
N SER A 77 -15.77 21.54 -3.50
CA SER A 77 -14.85 22.31 -2.66
C SER A 77 -13.81 23.03 -3.52
N PHE A 78 -13.49 24.28 -3.16
CA PHE A 78 -12.43 25.06 -3.80
C PHE A 78 -11.07 24.36 -3.77
N TYR A 79 -10.80 23.56 -2.74
CA TYR A 79 -9.55 22.83 -2.59
C TYR A 79 -9.46 21.56 -3.43
N PHE A 80 -10.58 21.03 -3.95
CA PHE A 80 -10.61 19.74 -4.64
C PHE A 80 -9.62 19.69 -5.80
N ASN A 81 -9.73 20.66 -6.71
CA ASN A 81 -8.89 20.71 -7.91
C ASN A 81 -7.40 20.83 -7.56
N ARG A 82 -7.08 21.66 -6.55
CA ARG A 82 -5.70 21.86 -6.08
C ARG A 82 -5.14 20.58 -5.46
N VAL A 83 -5.90 19.90 -4.61
CA VAL A 83 -5.46 18.66 -3.94
C VAL A 83 -5.22 17.56 -4.98
N VAL A 84 -6.19 17.30 -5.86
CA VAL A 84 -6.07 16.25 -6.88
C VAL A 84 -4.91 16.51 -7.82
N THR A 85 -4.82 17.73 -8.36
CA THR A 85 -3.74 18.10 -9.29
C THR A 85 -2.38 18.02 -8.62
N ASN A 86 -2.22 18.55 -7.40
CA ASN A 86 -0.95 18.47 -6.68
C ASN A 86 -0.55 17.02 -6.36
N THR A 87 -1.49 16.18 -5.91
CA THR A 87 -1.20 14.76 -5.63
C THR A 87 -0.79 14.02 -6.90
N LEU A 88 -1.48 14.24 -8.02
CA LEU A 88 -1.14 13.63 -9.30
C LEU A 88 0.23 14.11 -9.80
N ILE A 89 0.49 15.41 -9.74
CA ILE A 89 1.78 16.00 -10.12
C ILE A 89 2.91 15.42 -9.27
N ILE A 90 2.79 15.42 -7.93
CA ILE A 90 3.80 14.85 -7.03
C ILE A 90 4.01 13.37 -7.31
N SER A 91 2.94 12.60 -7.54
CA SER A 91 3.04 11.17 -7.82
C SER A 91 3.73 10.92 -9.16
N LEU A 92 3.44 11.72 -10.18
CA LEU A 92 4.06 11.61 -11.50
C LEU A 92 5.54 12.00 -11.46
N TYR A 93 5.88 13.13 -10.83
CA TYR A 93 7.27 13.53 -10.63
C TYR A 93 8.04 12.47 -9.82
N SER A 94 7.43 11.94 -8.75
CA SER A 94 8.05 10.88 -7.94
C SER A 94 8.31 9.63 -8.78
N LEU A 95 7.36 9.23 -9.63
CA LEU A 95 7.54 8.08 -10.51
C LEU A 95 8.64 8.34 -11.56
N MET A 96 8.58 9.48 -12.24
CA MET A 96 9.52 9.86 -13.29
C MET A 96 10.94 10.09 -12.77
N ALA A 97 11.11 10.51 -11.51
CA ALA A 97 12.42 10.68 -10.90
C ALA A 97 12.94 9.37 -10.30
N ASN A 98 12.13 8.68 -9.48
CA ASN A 98 12.58 7.49 -8.75
C ASN A 98 12.87 6.31 -9.68
N PHE A 99 12.04 6.11 -10.71
CA PHE A 99 12.19 4.94 -11.59
C PHE A 99 13.49 4.98 -12.41
N PRO A 100 13.83 6.05 -13.15
CA PRO A 100 15.11 6.14 -13.84
C PRO A 100 16.29 6.16 -12.88
N LEU A 101 16.17 6.85 -11.73
CA LEU A 101 17.24 6.93 -10.75
C LEU A 101 17.63 5.54 -10.20
N GLN A 102 16.64 4.70 -9.87
CA GLN A 102 16.88 3.33 -9.41
C GLN A 102 17.55 2.47 -10.49
N ILE A 103 17.15 2.60 -11.75
CA ILE A 103 17.74 1.86 -12.88
C ILE A 103 19.18 2.30 -13.12
N ILE A 104 19.42 3.61 -13.18
CA ILE A 104 20.76 4.18 -13.38
C ILE A 104 21.67 3.73 -12.23
N PHE A 105 21.21 3.81 -10.99
CA PHE A 105 21.98 3.37 -9.82
C PHE A 105 22.32 1.87 -9.89
N ALA A 106 21.39 1.02 -10.29
CA ALA A 106 21.63 -0.41 -10.48
C ALA A 106 22.67 -0.69 -11.58
N LEU A 107 22.60 0.03 -12.70
CA LEU A 107 23.58 -0.08 -13.79
C LEU A 107 24.97 0.41 -13.37
N LEU A 108 25.05 1.54 -12.67
CA LEU A 108 26.32 2.06 -12.14
C LEU A 108 26.98 1.05 -11.20
N LEU A 109 26.22 0.44 -10.30
CA LEU A 109 26.74 -0.61 -9.40
C LEU A 109 27.11 -1.91 -10.14
N ASN A 110 26.49 -2.19 -11.28
CA ASN A 110 26.84 -3.34 -12.11
C ASN A 110 28.19 -3.16 -12.81
N ILE A 111 28.55 -1.93 -13.20
CA ILE A 111 29.81 -1.61 -13.88
C ILE A 111 31.02 -1.67 -12.93
N VAL A 112 30.81 -1.48 -11.63
CA VAL A 112 31.87 -1.55 -10.63
C VAL A 112 32.43 -2.97 -10.51
N THR A 113 33.70 -3.15 -10.89
CA THR A 113 34.41 -4.44 -10.82
C THR A 113 34.91 -4.80 -9.41
N LYS A 114 35.14 -3.80 -8.55
CA LYS A 114 35.65 -4.01 -7.18
C LYS A 114 34.51 -4.29 -6.20
N GLU A 115 34.34 -5.56 -5.82
CA GLU A 115 33.30 -6.03 -4.89
C GLU A 115 33.27 -5.30 -3.54
N LYS A 116 34.44 -5.00 -2.94
CA LYS A 116 34.52 -4.28 -1.67
C LYS A 116 33.95 -2.85 -1.78
N PHE A 117 34.25 -2.16 -2.87
CA PHE A 117 33.77 -0.80 -3.12
C PHE A 117 32.25 -0.80 -3.37
N LYS A 118 31.76 -1.73 -4.18
CA LYS A 118 30.32 -1.92 -4.45
C LYS A 118 29.51 -2.09 -3.15
N LYS A 119 29.98 -2.96 -2.24
CA LYS A 119 29.32 -3.19 -0.94
C LYS A 119 29.28 -1.94 -0.05
N ILE A 120 30.37 -1.16 -0.02
CA ILE A 120 30.42 0.09 0.76
C ILE A 120 29.42 1.10 0.21
N VAL A 121 29.42 1.33 -1.11
CA VAL A 121 28.49 2.27 -1.76
C VAL A 121 27.04 1.85 -1.49
N GLN A 122 26.71 0.57 -1.67
CA GLN A 122 25.38 0.05 -1.34
C GLN A 122 25.01 0.33 0.12
N THR A 123 25.91 0.02 1.07
CA THR A 123 25.63 0.21 2.50
C THR A 123 25.34 1.68 2.81
N ILE A 124 26.15 2.61 2.29
CA ILE A 124 25.97 4.04 2.50
C ILE A 124 24.69 4.54 1.84
N THR A 125 24.39 4.11 0.61
CA THR A 125 23.18 4.56 -0.12
C THR A 125 21.89 3.98 0.45
N TYR A 126 21.91 2.76 1.01
CA TYR A 126 20.72 2.17 1.66
C TYR A 126 20.51 2.66 3.09
N MET A 127 21.55 3.18 3.76
CA MET A 127 21.47 3.68 5.14
C MET A 127 20.33 4.69 5.39
N PRO A 128 20.06 5.68 4.52
CA PRO A 128 19.01 6.67 4.74
C PRO A 128 17.61 6.08 4.85
N HIS A 129 17.34 4.92 4.23
CA HIS A 129 16.04 4.25 4.32
C HIS A 129 15.74 3.76 5.76
N PHE A 130 16.76 3.55 6.59
CA PHE A 130 16.58 3.19 8.00
C PHE A 130 16.24 4.39 8.89
N ILE A 131 16.42 5.62 8.41
CA ILE A 131 16.10 6.83 9.16
C ILE A 131 14.59 7.07 9.09
N SER A 132 13.95 7.28 10.24
CA SER A 132 12.52 7.60 10.33
C SER A 132 12.18 8.86 9.54
N THR A 133 11.05 8.85 8.84
CA THR A 133 10.54 10.01 8.10
C THR A 133 10.41 11.25 8.99
N VAL A 134 10.01 11.09 10.25
CA VAL A 134 9.87 12.21 11.19
C VAL A 134 11.23 12.85 11.50
N VAL A 135 12.29 12.04 11.62
CA VAL A 135 13.66 12.51 11.85
C VAL A 135 14.17 13.25 10.62
N ILE A 136 13.97 12.69 9.42
CA ILE A 136 14.34 13.37 8.16
C ILE A 136 13.62 14.72 8.04
N VAL A 137 12.33 14.79 8.35
CA VAL A 137 11.57 16.03 8.34
C VAL A 137 12.15 17.03 9.35
N GLY A 138 12.50 16.60 10.57
CA GLY A 138 13.15 17.45 11.57
C GLY A 138 14.51 17.99 11.12
N ILE A 139 15.32 17.14 10.49
CA ILE A 139 16.60 17.52 9.87
C ILE A 139 16.35 18.58 8.79
N LEU A 140 15.42 18.34 7.85
CA LEU A 140 15.09 19.29 6.79
C LEU A 140 14.62 20.64 7.37
N PHE A 141 13.74 20.63 8.38
CA PHE A 141 13.31 21.87 9.03
C PHE A 141 14.47 22.63 9.65
N GLN A 142 15.42 21.96 10.30
CA GLN A 142 16.60 22.61 10.87
C GLN A 142 17.54 23.13 9.77
N PHE A 143 17.73 22.38 8.69
CA PHE A 143 18.56 22.78 7.55
C PHE A 143 18.01 24.00 6.81
N PHE A 144 16.69 24.14 6.71
CA PHE A 144 16.00 25.26 6.04
C PHE A 144 15.58 26.39 7.01
N ASN A 145 16.02 26.38 8.27
CA ASN A 145 15.64 27.40 9.26
C ASN A 145 16.57 28.62 9.23
N ASN A 146 16.04 29.77 8.79
CA ASN A 146 16.76 31.04 8.68
C ASN A 146 17.27 31.68 10.00
N VAL A 147 16.92 31.14 11.17
CA VAL A 147 17.28 31.74 12.48
C VAL A 147 18.40 30.96 13.19
N THR A 148 18.51 29.65 12.94
CA THR A 148 19.50 28.76 13.61
C THR A 148 20.25 27.84 12.64
N GLY A 149 19.88 27.83 11.36
CA GLY A 149 20.51 27.03 10.30
C GLY A 149 21.66 27.76 9.61
N VAL A 150 22.29 27.07 8.65
CA VAL A 150 23.49 27.52 7.92
C VAL A 150 23.19 28.70 6.96
N TYR A 151 21.92 29.08 6.81
CA TYR A 151 21.45 30.32 6.18
C TYR A 151 20.16 30.76 6.87
#